data_AF-A0A6C0DNM2-F1
#
_entry.id   AF-A0A6C0DNM2-F1
#
_cell.length_a   1.000
_cell.length_b   1.000
_cell.length_c   1.000
_cell.angle_alpha   90.00
_cell.angle_beta   90.00
_cell.angle_gamma   90.00
#
_symmetry.space_group_name_H-M   'P 1'
#
loop_
_entity.id
_entity.type
_entity.pdbx_description
1 polymer ?
#
loop_
_entity_poly.entity_id
_entity_poly.type
_entity_poly.pdbx_seq_one_letter_code
_entity_poly.pdbx_strand_id
1 'polypeptide(L)'
;MTTLVPTELQIHRKNIKNYRNSIRHFIITSRFNNTTWYENETYRKNHPTIGCIYCSPDPISQNIPEESILFVLEMNNDTNMIMGIGMIEKKLSRKQHYVYNENNYNRYIHVGKHRISREMMTFDEERIMKVFDILCFTGNRHMKRGQGLKLFPMDMLYRMSKKMDLVNFIRTMFRERLQRKPEKNTEKNTEKNTEKMIQQNT
;
A
#
# COMPACT_ATOMS: atom_id res chain seq x y z
N MET A 1 15.94 -50.06 3.83
CA MET A 1 15.28 -48.81 4.28
C MET A 1 15.09 -47.91 3.07
N THR A 2 13.86 -47.72 2.60
CA THR A 2 13.56 -46.79 1.49
C THR A 2 13.59 -45.37 2.04
N THR A 3 14.61 -44.60 1.67
CA THR A 3 14.66 -43.17 1.97
C THR A 3 13.54 -42.45 1.22
N LEU A 4 12.57 -41.91 1.96
CA LEU A 4 11.48 -41.11 1.39
C LEU A 4 12.06 -39.79 0.88
N VAL A 5 12.33 -39.71 -0.42
CA VAL A 5 12.75 -38.47 -1.09
C VAL A 5 11.52 -37.58 -1.28
N PRO A 6 11.54 -36.32 -0.80
CA PRO A 6 10.42 -35.40 -1.00
C PRO A 6 10.20 -35.08 -2.47
N THR A 7 8.93 -34.95 -2.87
CA THR A 7 8.58 -34.51 -4.23
C THR A 7 8.90 -33.04 -4.44
N GLU A 8 9.06 -32.62 -5.70
CA GLU A 8 9.28 -31.20 -6.05
C GLU A 8 8.19 -30.29 -5.48
N LEU A 9 6.93 -30.74 -5.48
CA LEU A 9 5.80 -30.02 -4.89
C LEU A 9 5.95 -29.83 -3.38
N GLN A 10 6.43 -30.85 -2.67
CA GLN A 10 6.67 -30.77 -1.23
C GLN A 10 7.81 -29.78 -0.92
N ILE A 11 8.90 -29.85 -1.69
CA ILE A 11 10.03 -28.91 -1.58
C ILE A 11 9.56 -27.48 -1.84
N HIS A 12 8.77 -27.26 -2.90
CA HIS A 12 8.24 -25.95 -3.25
C HIS A 12 7.34 -25.36 -2.15
N ARG A 13 6.42 -26.16 -1.59
CA ARG A 13 5.56 -25.75 -0.47
C ARG A 13 6.37 -25.40 0.78
N LYS A 14 7.40 -26.19 1.09
CA LYS A 14 8.33 -25.92 2.21
C LYS A 14 9.04 -24.59 2.00
N ASN A 15 9.52 -24.32 0.78
CA ASN A 15 10.19 -23.07 0.45
C ASN A 15 9.27 -21.85 0.56
N ILE A 16 8.02 -21.94 0.10
CA ILE A 16 7.02 -20.87 0.28
C ILE A 16 6.76 -20.64 1.77
N LYS A 17 6.64 -21.69 2.58
CA LYS A 17 6.45 -21.58 4.04
C LYS A 17 7.64 -20.88 4.70
N ASN A 18 8.86 -21.28 4.35
CA ASN A 18 10.08 -20.65 4.85
C ASN A 18 10.16 -19.17 4.45
N TYR A 19 9.84 -18.86 3.19
CA TYR A 19 9.77 -17.48 2.69
C TYR A 19 8.75 -16.66 3.50
N ARG A 20 7.54 -17.18 3.69
CA ARG A 20 6.50 -16.52 4.50
C ARG A 20 6.97 -16.23 5.93
N ASN A 21 7.70 -17.15 6.55
CA ASN A 21 8.23 -16.96 7.90
C ASN A 21 9.39 -15.95 7.96
N SER A 22 10.07 -15.71 6.83
CA SER A 22 11.20 -14.77 6.77
C SER A 22 10.78 -13.31 6.57
N ILE A 23 9.62 -13.07 5.95
CA ILE A 23 9.13 -11.71 5.69
C ILE A 23 8.49 -11.09 6.94
N ARG A 24 8.76 -9.80 7.15
CA ARG A 24 8.20 -9.02 8.28
C ARG A 24 7.12 -8.02 7.88
N HIS A 25 7.00 -7.76 6.58
CA HIS A 25 6.03 -6.83 6.00
C HIS A 25 5.21 -7.60 4.99
N PHE A 26 3.93 -7.24 4.85
CA PHE A 26 3.01 -7.97 3.99
C PHE A 26 2.41 -7.03 2.96
N ILE A 27 2.27 -7.51 1.73
CA ILE A 27 1.50 -6.82 0.69
C ILE A 27 0.08 -7.37 0.74
N ILE A 28 -0.89 -6.48 0.77
CA ILE A 28 -2.31 -6.79 0.65
C ILE A 28 -2.91 -5.97 -0.50
N THR A 29 -4.06 -6.39 -1.00
CA THR A 29 -4.77 -5.70 -2.08
C THR A 29 -6.13 -5.21 -1.61
N SER A 30 -6.43 -3.95 -1.91
CA SER A 30 -7.82 -3.45 -1.98
C SER A 30 -8.34 -3.60 -3.41
N ARG A 31 -9.65 -3.40 -3.60
CA ARG A 31 -10.31 -3.47 -4.91
C ARG A 31 -11.30 -2.34 -5.01
N PHE A 32 -10.91 -1.30 -5.71
CA PHE A 32 -11.77 -0.18 -6.05
C PHE A 32 -12.37 -0.38 -7.44
N ASN A 33 -13.55 0.16 -7.62
CA ASN A 33 -14.03 0.64 -8.92
C ASN A 33 -13.89 2.17 -8.94
N ASN A 34 -14.23 2.82 -10.04
CA ASN A 34 -14.11 4.27 -10.17
C ASN A 34 -14.93 5.03 -9.10
N THR A 35 -16.12 4.55 -8.77
CA THR A 35 -16.99 5.17 -7.74
C THR A 35 -16.34 5.12 -6.35
N THR A 36 -15.99 3.92 -5.88
CA THR A 36 -15.38 3.74 -4.56
C THR A 36 -13.99 4.35 -4.46
N TRP A 37 -13.25 4.43 -5.57
CA TRP A 37 -12.00 5.18 -5.63
C TRP A 37 -12.24 6.68 -5.37
N TYR A 38 -13.22 7.27 -6.05
CA TYR A 38 -13.57 8.68 -5.87
C TYR A 38 -14.07 9.00 -4.45
N GLU A 39 -14.92 8.15 -3.87
CA GLU A 39 -15.36 8.25 -2.48
C GLU A 39 -14.17 8.23 -1.52
N ASN A 40 -13.25 7.27 -1.68
CA ASN A 40 -12.04 7.16 -0.87
C ASN A 40 -11.15 8.40 -0.97
N GLU A 41 -10.89 8.85 -2.20
CA GLU A 41 -10.05 10.02 -2.45
C GLU A 41 -10.66 11.29 -1.84
N THR A 42 -11.96 11.50 -2.06
CA THR A 42 -12.72 12.64 -1.49
C THR A 42 -12.63 12.62 0.02
N TYR A 43 -12.84 11.45 0.64
CA TYR A 43 -12.73 11.30 2.09
C TYR A 43 -11.33 11.69 2.60
N ARG A 44 -10.27 11.22 1.95
CA ARG A 44 -8.88 11.56 2.33
C ARG A 44 -8.59 13.05 2.17
N LYS A 45 -9.06 13.68 1.09
CA LYS A 45 -8.91 15.14 0.87
C LYS A 45 -9.56 15.95 2.00
N ASN A 46 -10.71 15.50 2.51
CA ASN A 46 -11.43 16.16 3.60
C ASN A 46 -10.86 15.86 4.99
N HIS A 47 -9.94 14.89 5.12
CA HIS A 47 -9.36 14.46 6.40
C HIS A 47 -7.82 14.44 6.31
N PRO A 48 -7.14 15.60 6.29
CA PRO A 48 -5.72 15.70 5.98
C PRO A 48 -4.80 14.96 6.96
N THR A 49 -5.26 14.64 8.17
CA THR A 49 -4.52 13.81 9.13
C THR A 49 -4.44 12.32 8.75
N ILE A 50 -5.25 11.89 7.78
CA ILE A 50 -5.36 10.51 7.30
C ILE A 50 -4.64 10.42 5.96
N GLY A 51 -3.47 9.77 5.93
CA GLY A 51 -2.72 9.56 4.69
C GLY A 51 -3.39 8.54 3.78
N CYS A 52 -3.83 7.41 4.35
CA CYS A 52 -4.62 6.39 3.68
C CYS A 52 -5.68 5.80 4.62
N ILE A 53 -6.76 5.31 4.03
CA ILE A 53 -7.85 4.63 4.73
C ILE A 53 -8.40 3.52 3.86
N TYR A 54 -8.62 2.36 4.48
CA TYR A 54 -9.13 1.17 3.83
C TYR A 54 -10.22 0.57 4.68
N CYS A 55 -11.46 0.64 4.18
CA CYS A 55 -12.59 -0.03 4.79
C CYS A 55 -12.94 -1.31 4.00
N SER A 56 -13.37 -2.34 4.70
CA SER A 56 -13.79 -3.61 4.12
C SER A 56 -14.99 -4.21 4.85
N PRO A 57 -15.79 -5.05 4.14
CA PRO A 57 -16.90 -5.77 4.76
C PRO A 57 -16.44 -6.93 5.65
N ASP A 58 -15.21 -7.40 5.44
CA ASP A 58 -14.58 -8.51 6.16
C ASP A 58 -13.27 -8.04 6.82
N PRO A 59 -12.83 -8.67 7.93
CA PRO A 59 -11.55 -8.37 8.56
C PRO A 59 -10.36 -8.85 7.71
N ILE A 60 -9.19 -8.25 7.94
CA ILE A 60 -7.91 -8.76 7.40
C ILE A 60 -7.65 -10.17 7.96
N SER A 61 -7.10 -11.05 7.11
CA SER A 61 -6.81 -12.44 7.47
C SER A 61 -6.01 -12.59 8.77
N GLN A 62 -6.49 -13.46 9.67
CA GLN A 62 -5.80 -13.84 10.91
C GLN A 62 -4.43 -14.49 10.69
N ASN A 63 -4.15 -14.98 9.47
CA ASN A 63 -2.85 -15.55 9.12
C ASN A 63 -1.73 -14.49 9.07
N ILE A 64 -2.07 -13.21 9.14
CA ILE A 64 -1.11 -12.11 9.25
C ILE A 64 -1.00 -11.74 10.74
N PRO A 65 0.21 -11.69 11.32
CA PRO A 65 0.37 -11.34 12.74
C PRO A 65 -0.22 -9.96 13.06
N GLU A 66 -0.84 -9.81 14.22
CA GLU A 66 -1.32 -8.51 14.69
C GLU A 66 -0.21 -7.48 14.73
N GLU A 67 -0.56 -6.20 14.56
CA GLU A 67 0.37 -5.06 14.57
C GLU A 67 1.45 -5.09 13.48
N SER A 68 1.40 -6.05 12.54
CA SER A 68 2.28 -6.07 11.38
C SER A 68 2.04 -4.85 10.49
N ILE A 69 3.12 -4.35 9.88
CA ILE A 69 3.03 -3.32 8.84
C ILE A 69 2.57 -3.97 7.52
N LEU A 70 1.51 -3.41 6.94
CA LEU A 70 0.92 -3.85 5.68
C LEU A 70 1.03 -2.74 4.63
N PHE A 71 1.42 -3.15 3.42
CA PHE A 71 1.38 -2.31 2.24
C PHE A 71 0.14 -2.66 1.41
N VAL A 72 -0.77 -1.71 1.26
CA VAL A 72 -2.02 -1.90 0.52
C VAL A 72 -1.84 -1.42 -0.90
N LEU A 73 -1.89 -2.34 -1.86
CA LEU A 73 -1.98 -1.99 -3.28
C LEU A 73 -3.41 -1.53 -3.58
N GLU A 74 -3.54 -0.28 -4.01
CA GLU A 74 -4.83 0.34 -4.35
C GLU A 74 -5.23 -0.02 -5.77
N MET A 75 -5.77 -1.22 -5.97
CA MET A 75 -6.20 -1.68 -7.29
C MET A 75 -7.48 -0.95 -7.72
N ASN A 76 -7.48 -0.28 -8.87
CA ASN A 76 -8.71 0.12 -9.56
C ASN A 76 -9.02 -0.91 -10.67
N ASN A 77 -10.09 -1.67 -10.46
CA ASN A 77 -10.50 -2.78 -11.32
C ASN A 77 -11.16 -2.35 -12.63
N ASP A 78 -11.66 -1.12 -12.73
CA ASP A 78 -12.25 -0.57 -13.94
C ASP A 78 -11.15 -0.14 -14.92
N THR A 79 -10.10 0.49 -14.40
CA THR A 79 -8.94 0.93 -15.20
C THR A 79 -7.84 -0.12 -15.31
N ASN A 80 -7.87 -1.17 -14.50
CA ASN A 80 -6.81 -2.17 -14.36
C ASN A 80 -5.45 -1.56 -14.00
N MET A 81 -5.46 -0.58 -13.10
CA MET A 81 -4.26 0.11 -12.65
C MET A 81 -4.15 0.09 -11.12
N ILE A 82 -2.94 -0.07 -10.61
CA ILE A 82 -2.60 0.33 -9.25
C ILE A 82 -2.60 1.85 -9.19
N MET A 83 -3.36 2.45 -8.28
CA MET A 83 -3.48 3.91 -8.13
C MET A 83 -2.47 4.48 -7.13
N GLY A 84 -1.94 3.63 -6.27
CA GLY A 84 -1.01 4.00 -5.23
C GLY A 84 -0.81 2.87 -4.22
N ILE A 85 -0.04 3.18 -3.19
CA ILE A 85 0.23 2.27 -2.09
C ILE A 85 0.05 3.00 -0.78
N GLY A 86 -0.73 2.44 0.14
CA GLY A 86 -0.78 2.90 1.52
C GLY A 86 -0.01 2.00 2.46
N MET A 87 0.49 2.59 3.54
CA MET A 87 1.11 1.86 4.64
C MET A 87 0.21 1.95 5.87
N ILE A 88 -0.24 0.80 6.36
CA ILE A 88 -1.09 0.67 7.56
C ILE A 88 -0.46 -0.32 8.54
N GLU A 89 -0.87 -0.25 9.80
CA GLU A 89 -0.67 -1.33 10.77
C GLU A 89 -1.89 -2.26 10.73
N LYS A 90 -1.70 -3.56 10.98
CA LYS A 90 -2.81 -4.51 11.17
C LYS A 90 -3.49 -4.24 12.51
N LYS A 91 -4.31 -3.19 12.53
CA LYS A 91 -5.09 -2.72 13.67
C LYS A 91 -6.35 -2.02 13.17
N LEU A 92 -7.48 -2.26 13.83
CA LEU A 92 -8.73 -1.57 13.52
C LEU A 92 -8.69 -0.13 14.03
N SER A 93 -9.31 0.79 13.28
CA SER A 93 -9.53 2.16 13.72
C SER A 93 -10.44 2.16 14.96
N ARG A 94 -10.09 2.98 15.95
CA ARG A 94 -10.95 3.25 17.11
C ARG A 94 -12.08 4.22 16.77
N LYS A 95 -11.92 4.99 15.69
CA LYS A 95 -12.93 5.94 15.21
C LYS A 95 -13.74 5.30 14.11
N GLN A 96 -15.04 5.57 14.11
CA GLN A 96 -15.89 5.22 12.98
C GLN A 96 -15.60 6.17 11.81
N HIS A 97 -15.56 5.62 10.61
CA HIS A 97 -15.44 6.38 9.37
C HIS A 97 -16.51 5.89 8.40
N TYR A 98 -17.22 6.83 7.77
CA TYR A 98 -18.20 6.56 6.72
C TYR A 98 -17.59 7.04 5.40
N VAL A 99 -16.77 6.17 4.80
CA VAL A 99 -16.03 6.50 3.58
C VAL A 99 -16.87 6.24 2.35
N TYR A 100 -17.57 5.10 2.33
CA TYR A 100 -18.35 4.64 1.19
C TYR A 100 -19.85 4.82 1.44
N ASN A 101 -20.61 5.04 0.38
CA ASN A 101 -22.08 5.10 0.48
C ASN A 101 -22.69 3.74 0.85
N GLU A 102 -22.09 2.66 0.36
CA GLU A 102 -22.46 1.30 0.78
C GLU A 102 -21.92 1.02 2.18
N ASN A 103 -22.82 1.05 3.16
CA ASN A 103 -22.48 0.93 4.58
C ASN A 103 -21.76 -0.38 4.93
N ASN A 104 -22.01 -1.48 4.21
CA ASN A 104 -21.32 -2.74 4.48
C ASN A 104 -19.80 -2.63 4.26
N TYR A 105 -19.34 -1.73 3.38
CA TYR A 105 -17.90 -1.51 3.19
C TYR A 105 -17.24 -0.76 4.34
N ASN A 106 -18.01 -0.06 5.20
CA ASN A 106 -17.47 0.73 6.32
C ASN A 106 -17.33 -0.06 7.64
N ARG A 107 -17.36 -1.40 7.60
CA ARG A 107 -17.39 -2.26 8.80
C ARG A 107 -16.04 -2.41 9.48
N TYR A 108 -15.02 -2.81 8.73
CA TYR A 108 -13.66 -3.00 9.25
C TYR A 108 -12.77 -1.92 8.65
N ILE A 109 -12.24 -1.05 9.50
CA ILE A 109 -11.56 0.17 9.04
C ILE A 109 -10.12 0.14 9.48
N HIS A 110 -9.22 0.34 8.52
CA HIS A 110 -7.79 0.47 8.75
C HIS A 110 -7.31 1.83 8.26
N VAL A 111 -6.55 2.54 9.09
CA VAL A 111 -6.08 3.90 8.82
C VAL A 111 -4.56 3.92 8.88
N GLY A 112 -3.93 4.64 7.95
CA GLY A 112 -2.50 4.86 7.89
C GLY A 112 -2.15 6.32 7.70
N LYS A 113 -0.98 6.71 8.18
CA LYS A 113 -0.47 8.09 8.05
C LYS A 113 0.24 8.33 6.71
N HIS A 114 0.60 7.28 5.99
CA HIS A 114 1.48 7.38 4.83
C HIS A 114 0.87 6.69 3.61
N ARG A 115 0.82 7.43 2.51
CA ARG A 115 0.39 6.95 1.20
C ARG A 115 1.32 7.50 0.13
N ILE A 116 1.69 6.67 -0.83
CA ILE A 116 2.44 7.07 -2.02
C ILE A 116 1.45 7.01 -3.19
N SER A 117 1.09 8.16 -3.74
CA SER A 117 0.32 8.20 -4.99
C SER A 117 1.19 7.70 -6.13
N ARG A 118 0.64 6.91 -7.06
CA ARG A 118 1.40 6.46 -8.23
C ARG A 118 1.91 7.62 -9.09
N GLU A 119 1.14 8.70 -9.17
CA GLU A 119 1.52 9.94 -9.88
C GLU A 119 2.79 10.59 -9.32
N MET A 120 3.13 10.31 -8.05
CA MET A 120 4.32 10.85 -7.36
C MET A 120 5.49 9.84 -7.35
N MET A 121 5.37 8.75 -8.10
CA MET A 121 6.41 7.73 -8.17
C MET A 121 7.48 8.11 -9.19
N THR A 122 8.73 7.76 -8.87
CA THR A 122 9.86 7.89 -9.79
C THR A 122 9.70 6.94 -10.97
N PHE A 123 10.52 7.13 -12.00
CA PHE A 123 10.53 6.24 -13.17
C PHE A 123 10.72 4.76 -12.80
N ASP A 124 11.64 4.46 -11.87
CA ASP A 124 11.90 3.08 -11.45
C ASP A 124 10.76 2.50 -10.62
N GLU A 125 10.15 3.29 -9.74
CA GLU A 125 8.95 2.90 -9.00
C GLU A 125 7.77 2.62 -9.93
N GLU A 126 7.57 3.44 -10.96
CA GLU A 126 6.54 3.24 -11.98
C GLU A 126 6.76 1.95 -12.78
N ARG A 127 8.02 1.60 -13.10
CA ARG A 127 8.32 0.29 -13.73
C ARG A 127 7.86 -0.86 -12.85
N ILE A 128 8.02 -0.75 -11.53
CA ILE A 128 7.53 -1.78 -10.59
C ILE A 128 6.00 -1.75 -10.50
N MET A 129 5.35 -0.59 -10.60
CA MET A 129 3.89 -0.51 -10.63
C MET A 129 3.31 -1.19 -11.87
N LYS A 130 3.95 -1.06 -13.03
CA LYS A 130 3.56 -1.80 -14.24
C LYS A 130 3.69 -3.32 -14.07
N VAL A 131 4.70 -3.77 -13.33
CA VAL A 131 4.79 -5.19 -12.95
C VAL A 131 3.60 -5.57 -12.07
N PHE A 132 3.24 -4.77 -11.07
CA PHE A 132 2.05 -5.02 -10.27
C PHE A 132 0.76 -4.98 -11.08
N ASP A 133 0.60 -4.08 -12.07
CA ASP A 133 -0.58 -4.06 -12.94
C ASP A 133 -0.75 -5.41 -13.65
N ILE A 134 0.34 -5.93 -14.24
CA ILE A 134 0.32 -7.24 -14.89
C ILE A 134 -0.05 -8.33 -13.88
N LEU A 135 0.62 -8.39 -12.73
CA LEU A 135 0.39 -9.43 -11.73
C LEU A 135 -1.04 -9.39 -11.17
N CYS A 136 -1.58 -8.20 -10.93
CA CYS A 136 -2.88 -7.99 -10.29
C CYS A 136 -4.07 -8.13 -11.22
N PHE A 137 -3.94 -7.76 -12.50
CA PHE A 137 -5.10 -7.64 -13.40
C PHE A 137 -5.11 -8.66 -14.55
N THR A 138 -4.00 -9.36 -14.80
CA THR A 138 -3.88 -10.27 -15.96
C THR A 138 -3.62 -11.72 -15.57
N GLY A 139 -3.85 -12.64 -16.51
CA GLY A 139 -3.64 -14.08 -16.32
C GLY A 139 -4.69 -14.77 -15.45
N ASN A 140 -4.57 -16.08 -15.32
CA ASN A 140 -5.53 -16.93 -14.60
C ASN A 140 -5.50 -16.78 -13.07
N ARG A 141 -4.47 -16.12 -12.52
CA ARG A 141 -4.28 -15.86 -11.09
C ARG A 141 -4.43 -14.38 -10.74
N HIS A 142 -5.11 -13.60 -11.58
CA HIS A 142 -5.37 -12.19 -11.32
C HIS A 142 -6.13 -11.99 -10.00
N MET A 143 -5.95 -10.84 -9.38
CA MET A 143 -6.49 -10.52 -8.05
C MET A 143 -7.79 -9.69 -8.09
N LYS A 144 -8.38 -9.47 -9.28
CA LYS A 144 -9.61 -8.67 -9.48
C LYS A 144 -10.84 -9.14 -8.68
N ARG A 145 -10.89 -10.41 -8.29
CA ARG A 145 -12.03 -11.03 -7.59
C ARG A 145 -11.77 -11.17 -6.09
N GLY A 146 -12.85 -11.27 -5.31
CA GLY A 146 -12.83 -11.40 -3.84
C GLY A 146 -13.26 -10.11 -3.14
N GLN A 147 -13.78 -10.26 -1.92
CA GLN A 147 -14.28 -9.15 -1.09
C GLN A 147 -13.27 -8.69 -0.05
N GLY A 148 -13.25 -7.38 0.23
CA GLY A 148 -12.38 -6.76 1.23
C GLY A 148 -10.88 -6.85 0.93
N LEU A 149 -10.07 -6.69 1.98
CA LEU A 149 -8.62 -6.70 1.92
C LEU A 149 -8.07 -8.14 1.87
N LYS A 150 -7.30 -8.48 0.84
CA LYS A 150 -6.75 -9.83 0.66
C LYS A 150 -5.23 -9.83 0.63
N LEU A 151 -4.63 -10.86 1.21
CA LEU A 151 -3.19 -11.06 1.18
C LEU A 151 -2.74 -11.31 -0.27
N PHE A 152 -1.67 -10.62 -0.69
CA PHE A 152 -1.06 -10.86 -1.99
C PHE A 152 -0.49 -12.30 -2.04
N PRO A 153 -0.63 -13.04 -3.14
CA PRO A 153 -0.23 -14.45 -3.20
C PRO A 153 1.25 -14.67 -2.83
N MET A 154 1.51 -15.37 -1.73
CA MET A 154 2.87 -15.65 -1.23
C MET A 154 3.73 -16.41 -2.23
N ASP A 155 3.13 -17.36 -2.93
CA ASP A 155 3.77 -18.13 -3.99
C ASP A 155 4.25 -17.23 -5.16
N MET A 156 3.51 -16.14 -5.45
CA MET A 156 3.92 -15.16 -6.45
C MET A 156 5.06 -14.28 -5.93
N LEU A 157 4.99 -13.78 -4.69
CA LEU A 157 6.08 -13.03 -4.07
C LEU A 157 7.36 -13.86 -3.99
N TYR A 158 7.27 -15.12 -3.59
CA TYR A 158 8.40 -16.04 -3.54
C TYR A 158 9.04 -16.22 -4.93
N ARG A 159 8.25 -16.47 -5.97
CA ARG A 159 8.78 -16.54 -7.34
C ARG A 159 9.47 -15.25 -7.78
N MET A 160 8.85 -14.11 -7.49
CA MET A 160 9.41 -12.80 -7.84
C MET A 160 10.70 -12.50 -7.07
N SER A 161 10.78 -12.91 -5.80
CA SER A 161 11.94 -12.68 -4.92
C SER A 161 13.25 -13.25 -5.47
N LYS A 162 13.19 -14.27 -6.35
CA LYS A 162 14.35 -14.83 -7.05
C LYS A 162 15.00 -13.86 -8.05
N LYS A 163 14.26 -12.83 -8.47
CA LYS A 163 14.73 -11.77 -9.37
C LYS A 163 14.75 -10.42 -8.67
N MET A 164 13.71 -10.12 -7.90
CA MET A 164 13.56 -8.88 -7.16
C MET A 164 12.60 -9.05 -5.98
N ASP A 165 13.02 -8.60 -4.80
CA ASP A 165 12.17 -8.56 -3.62
C ASP A 165 11.20 -7.38 -3.68
N LEU A 166 9.97 -7.65 -4.15
CA LEU A 166 8.88 -6.68 -4.25
C LEU A 166 8.47 -6.08 -2.90
N VAL A 167 8.56 -6.87 -1.81
CA VAL A 167 8.19 -6.40 -0.47
C VAL A 167 9.22 -5.40 0.03
N ASN A 168 10.51 -5.74 -0.12
CA ASN A 168 11.59 -4.86 0.27
C ASN A 168 11.69 -3.61 -0.62
N PHE A 169 11.31 -3.72 -1.90
CA PHE A 169 11.20 -2.57 -2.80
C PHE A 169 10.21 -1.54 -2.25
N ILE A 170 8.96 -1.94 -2.00
CA ILE A 170 7.92 -1.05 -1.43
C ILE A 170 8.36 -0.49 -0.07
N ARG A 171 8.94 -1.33 0.79
CA ARG A 171 9.47 -0.89 2.08
C ARG A 171 10.49 0.23 1.92
N THR A 172 11.35 0.15 0.91
CA THR A 172 12.36 1.16 0.62
C THR A 172 11.72 2.47 0.14
N MET A 173 10.70 2.40 -0.73
CA MET A 173 9.94 3.58 -1.18
C MET A 173 9.38 4.41 -0.01
N PHE A 174 8.81 3.73 0.99
CA PHE A 174 8.30 4.40 2.20
C PHE A 174 9.45 4.91 3.07
N ARG A 175 10.47 4.09 3.33
CA ARG A 175 11.61 4.46 4.18
C ARG A 175 12.28 5.76 3.70
N GLU A 176 12.52 5.88 2.39
CA GLU A 176 13.16 7.06 1.82
C GLU A 176 12.32 8.32 2.01
N ARG A 177 11.00 8.23 1.83
CA ARG A 177 10.07 9.35 2.04
C ARG A 177 9.95 9.73 3.51
N LEU A 178 10.06 8.77 4.44
CA LEU A 178 10.02 9.04 5.89
C LEU A 178 11.31 9.66 6.43
N GLN A 179 12.45 9.40 5.78
CA GLN A 179 13.75 9.95 6.19
C GLN A 179 13.98 11.38 5.70
N ARG A 180 13.28 11.81 4.64
CA ARG A 180 13.25 13.20 4.22
C ARG A 180 12.54 14.02 5.30
N LYS A 181 13.29 14.67 6.18
CA LYS A 181 12.76 15.66 7.13
C LYS A 181 11.95 16.69 6.33
N PRO A 182 10.84 17.22 6.85
CA PRO A 182 10.22 18.37 6.22
C PRO A 182 11.26 19.49 6.20
N GLU A 183 11.58 19.98 4.99
CA GLU A 183 12.28 21.25 4.87
C GLU A 183 11.46 22.28 5.67
N LYS A 184 12.11 22.94 6.64
CA LYS A 184 11.48 24.10 7.27
C LYS A 184 11.26 25.09 6.14
N ASN A 185 10.00 25.33 5.76
CA ASN A 185 9.65 26.39 4.83
C ASN A 185 10.33 27.67 5.30
N THR A 186 11.31 28.11 4.53
CA THR A 186 12.02 29.37 4.71
C THR A 186 11.15 30.48 4.14
N GLU A 187 9.89 30.57 4.57
CA GLU A 187 8.93 31.60 4.12
C GLU A 187 8.98 32.87 4.98
N LYS A 188 9.87 32.93 5.99
CA LYS A 188 10.06 34.13 6.83
C LYS A 188 11.18 35.08 6.38
N ASN A 189 11.89 34.77 5.29
CA ASN A 189 12.98 35.63 4.80
C ASN A 189 12.59 36.53 3.62
N THR A 190 11.44 36.30 2.98
CA THR A 190 10.96 37.16 1.89
C THR A 190 10.26 38.41 2.41
N GLU A 191 9.43 38.31 3.47
CA GLU A 191 8.72 39.47 4.05
C GLU A 191 9.67 40.45 4.78
N LYS A 192 10.74 39.96 5.41
CA LYS A 192 11.74 40.83 6.06
C LYS A 192 12.63 41.60 5.08
N ASN A 193 12.76 41.14 3.84
CA ASN A 193 13.56 41.83 2.82
C ASN A 193 12.76 42.89 2.06
N THR A 194 11.45 42.72 1.90
CA THR A 194 10.57 43.77 1.35
C THR A 194 10.38 44.93 2.32
N GLU A 195 10.23 44.68 3.63
CA GLU A 195 10.11 45.77 4.62
C GLU A 195 11.40 46.60 4.76
N LYS A 196 12.59 45.98 4.61
CA LYS A 196 13.86 46.70 4.62
C LYS A 196 14.13 47.51 3.36
N MET A 197 13.60 47.11 2.20
CA MET A 197 13.71 47.90 0.97
C MET A 197 12.77 49.12 0.94
N ILE A 198 11.64 49.07 1.65
CA ILE A 198 10.69 50.19 1.72
C ILE A 198 11.18 51.28 2.69
N GLN A 199 11.89 50.94 3.77
CA GLN A 199 12.42 51.91 4.75
C GLN A 199 13.74 52.60 4.34
N GLN A 200 14.32 52.29 3.18
CA GLN A 200 15.52 52.98 2.68
C GLN A 200 15.22 54.02 1.58
N ASN A 201 13.96 54.15 1.15
CA ASN A 201 13.53 55.08 0.11
C ASN A 201 12.47 56.08 0.61
N THR A 202 12.45 56.39 1.90
CA THR A 202 11.66 57.49 2.50
C THR A 202 12.52 58.21 3.52
#